data_AF-A0A3E5ANZ5-F1
#
_entry.id   AF-A0A3E5ANZ5-F1
#
_cell.length_a   1.000
_cell.length_b   1.000
_cell.length_c   1.000
_cell.angle_alpha   90.00
_cell.angle_beta   90.00
_cell.angle_gamma   90.00
#
_symmetry.space_group_name_H-M   'P 1'
#
loop_
_entity.id
_entity.type
_entity.pdbx_description
1 polymer ?
#
loop_
_entity_poly.entity_id
_entity_poly.type
_entity_poly.pdbx_seq_one_letter_code
_entity_poly.pdbx_strand_id
1 'polypeptide(L)'
;MKCKKLGVLLAMVLVGVSVSPSWTVSAAESQNLPQQVLDISNGSDEIYGLGAPIEHVENPDERFSSGGVDHTHQYIVSNALKILNNDKGASILNTKAAVICEYTDWPDVLGNETDYGTFAGHFYDPDTGKNWMGQKNPTARTRAETYYQSAVAAYKDGYPDKAMEYLGKGTHYVSDLNEPHHASNLTAVNSNHSDFEKYVDKHRTEYTIAGNSFGTNVYSSAENTAVGDMLYSAAKDAKALAGLAQNKDTYSSVGNQSVQNAIKTVSKYIYKFGKEVGIY
;
A
#
# COMPACT_ATOMS: atom_id res chain seq x y z
N MET A 1 -82.10 59.86 15.38
CA MET A 1 -81.69 59.07 14.20
C MET A 1 -80.19 59.27 13.97
N LYS A 2 -79.35 58.28 14.27
CA LYS A 2 -77.93 58.29 13.88
C LYS A 2 -77.68 57.08 12.97
N CYS A 3 -77.61 57.34 11.67
CA CYS A 3 -77.19 56.38 10.65
C CYS A 3 -75.66 56.35 10.53
N LYS A 4 -75.17 55.14 10.31
CA LYS A 4 -73.77 54.70 10.17
C LYS A 4 -73.01 55.43 9.05
N LYS A 5 -71.69 55.59 9.21
CA LYS A 5 -70.75 55.48 8.10
C LYS A 5 -69.71 54.39 8.42
N LEU A 6 -69.56 53.52 7.43
CA LEU A 6 -68.83 52.27 7.40
C LEU A 6 -67.38 52.56 6.98
N GLY A 7 -66.40 52.18 7.78
CA GLY A 7 -64.99 52.18 7.42
C GLY A 7 -64.57 50.76 7.05
N VAL A 8 -64.14 50.56 5.81
CA VAL A 8 -63.66 49.29 5.26
C VAL A 8 -62.26 48.99 5.81
N LEU A 9 -62.07 47.85 6.48
CA LEU A 9 -60.75 47.31 6.81
C LEU A 9 -60.31 46.35 5.70
N LEU A 10 -59.20 46.69 5.03
CA LEU A 10 -58.53 45.82 4.07
C LEU A 10 -57.65 44.83 4.86
N ALA A 11 -57.96 43.53 4.82
CA ALA A 11 -57.11 42.49 5.37
C ALA A 11 -56.09 42.05 4.30
N MET A 12 -54.81 42.39 4.50
CA MET A 12 -53.72 41.78 3.73
C MET A 12 -53.41 40.41 4.31
N VAL A 13 -53.71 39.36 3.55
CA VAL A 13 -53.28 37.99 3.84
C VAL A 13 -51.83 37.84 3.37
N LEU A 14 -50.89 37.81 4.32
CA LEU A 14 -49.50 37.40 4.07
C LEU A 14 -49.46 35.87 4.02
N VAL A 15 -49.32 35.31 2.82
CA VAL A 15 -49.00 33.89 2.61
C VAL A 15 -47.51 33.72 2.87
N GLY A 16 -47.15 33.28 4.07
CA GLY A 16 -45.79 32.86 4.37
C GLY A 16 -45.48 31.53 3.67
N VAL A 17 -44.64 31.57 2.64
CA VAL A 17 -44.07 30.35 2.05
C VAL A 17 -42.94 29.89 2.98
N SER A 18 -43.21 28.86 3.77
CA SER A 18 -42.17 28.16 4.53
C SER A 18 -41.30 27.36 3.55
N VAL A 19 -40.17 27.93 3.15
CA VAL A 19 -39.13 27.18 2.43
C VAL A 19 -38.37 26.37 3.48
N SER A 20 -38.74 25.10 3.63
CA SER A 20 -37.94 24.16 4.40
C SER A 20 -36.62 23.92 3.67
N PRO A 21 -35.46 24.06 4.32
CA PRO A 21 -34.19 23.72 3.68
C PRO A 21 -34.19 22.22 3.41
N SER A 22 -34.20 21.86 2.13
CA SER A 22 -33.90 20.52 1.66
C SER A 22 -32.43 20.24 1.97
N TRP A 23 -32.18 19.57 3.09
CA TRP A 23 -30.89 18.94 3.34
C TRP A 23 -30.73 17.87 2.28
N THR A 24 -29.93 18.13 1.25
CA THR A 24 -29.46 17.08 0.36
C THR A 24 -28.57 16.17 1.20
N VAL A 25 -29.11 15.02 1.60
CA VAL A 25 -28.32 13.90 2.08
C VAL A 25 -27.39 13.55 0.93
N SER A 26 -26.12 13.95 1.00
CA SER A 26 -25.11 13.41 0.10
C SER A 26 -25.16 11.90 0.26
N ALA A 27 -25.33 11.17 -0.85
CA ALA A 27 -25.19 9.73 -0.85
C ALA A 27 -23.87 9.41 -0.15
N ALA A 28 -23.90 8.62 0.91
CA ALA A 28 -22.68 8.17 1.57
C ALA A 28 -21.77 7.60 0.48
N GLU A 29 -20.52 8.07 0.40
CA GLU A 29 -19.55 7.51 -0.52
C GLU A 29 -19.55 5.99 -0.33
N SER A 30 -19.78 5.27 -1.43
CA SER A 30 -19.75 3.83 -1.41
C SER A 30 -18.37 3.40 -0.96
N GLN A 31 -18.28 2.70 0.17
CA GLN A 31 -17.03 2.10 0.64
C GLN A 31 -16.68 0.83 -0.16
N ASN A 32 -17.23 0.63 -1.36
CA ASN A 32 -16.79 -0.45 -2.24
C ASN A 32 -15.33 -0.23 -2.62
N LEU A 33 -14.60 -1.33 -2.81
CA LEU A 33 -13.25 -1.27 -3.32
C LEU A 33 -13.27 -0.69 -4.75
N PRO A 34 -12.41 0.29 -5.08
CA PRO A 34 -12.37 0.90 -6.41
C PRO A 34 -12.10 -0.12 -7.51
N GLN A 35 -12.73 0.06 -8.68
CA GLN A 35 -12.56 -0.85 -9.82
C GLN A 35 -11.08 -0.95 -10.25
N GLN A 36 -10.36 0.18 -10.27
CA GLN A 36 -8.95 0.18 -10.65
C GLN A 36 -8.07 -0.66 -9.69
N VAL A 37 -8.40 -0.75 -8.40
CA VAL A 37 -7.71 -1.68 -7.47
C VAL A 37 -7.97 -3.13 -7.88
N LEU A 38 -9.20 -3.46 -8.29
CA LEU A 38 -9.51 -4.81 -8.78
C LEU A 38 -8.73 -5.10 -10.06
N ASP A 39 -8.67 -4.14 -10.99
CA ASP A 39 -7.97 -4.27 -12.26
C ASP A 39 -6.45 -4.46 -12.05
N ILE A 40 -5.82 -3.63 -11.21
CA ILE A 40 -4.41 -3.78 -10.81
C ILE A 40 -4.18 -5.13 -10.12
N SER A 41 -5.08 -5.55 -9.22
CA SER A 41 -4.96 -6.86 -8.56
C SER A 41 -5.08 -8.05 -9.52
N ASN A 42 -5.64 -7.84 -10.71
CA ASN A 42 -5.73 -8.79 -11.82
C ASN A 42 -4.60 -8.57 -12.85
N GLY A 43 -3.64 -7.70 -12.55
CA GLY A 43 -2.44 -7.45 -13.33
C GLY A 43 -2.55 -6.37 -14.40
N SER A 44 -3.50 -5.44 -14.31
CA SER A 44 -3.53 -4.27 -15.19
C SER A 44 -2.20 -3.49 -15.16
N ASP A 45 -1.77 -2.98 -16.31
CA ASP A 45 -0.68 -1.99 -16.43
C ASP A 45 -1.17 -0.57 -16.07
N GLU A 46 -2.49 -0.33 -16.04
CA GLU A 46 -3.08 0.97 -15.67
C GLU A 46 -3.12 1.17 -14.15
N ILE A 47 -1.99 1.57 -13.58
CA ILE A 47 -1.76 1.81 -12.15
C ILE A 47 -2.19 3.22 -11.68
N TYR A 48 -2.21 3.45 -10.37
CA TYR A 48 -2.39 4.79 -9.81
C TYR A 48 -1.11 5.63 -9.94
N GLY A 49 -1.26 6.94 -10.16
CA GLY A 49 -0.12 7.84 -10.35
C GLY A 49 0.67 7.51 -11.62
N LEU A 50 1.93 7.92 -11.66
CA LEU A 50 2.84 7.59 -12.77
C LEU A 50 3.53 6.24 -12.59
N GLY A 51 3.35 5.59 -11.44
CA GLY A 51 4.22 4.52 -10.97
C GLY A 51 5.60 5.04 -10.56
N ALA A 52 6.55 4.11 -10.45
CA ALA A 52 7.97 4.39 -10.38
C ALA A 52 8.68 3.96 -11.68
N PRO A 53 8.38 4.62 -12.82
CA PRO A 53 8.86 4.20 -14.12
C PRO A 53 10.37 4.00 -14.15
N ILE A 54 10.79 2.76 -14.44
CA ILE A 54 12.18 2.46 -14.77
C ILE A 54 12.57 3.13 -16.12
N GLU A 55 11.62 3.65 -16.91
CA GLU A 55 11.83 4.18 -18.28
C GLU A 55 13.18 4.89 -18.46
N HIS A 56 14.14 4.12 -18.99
CA HIS A 56 15.04 4.35 -20.13
C HIS A 56 15.59 5.77 -20.41
N VAL A 57 15.56 6.69 -19.47
CA VAL A 57 16.64 7.66 -19.37
C VAL A 57 17.81 6.81 -18.89
N GLU A 58 18.79 6.55 -19.77
CA GLU A 58 20.06 5.95 -19.35
C GLU A 58 20.45 6.62 -18.02
N ASN A 59 20.26 5.91 -16.91
CA ASN A 59 20.92 6.30 -15.70
C ASN A 59 22.39 6.12 -16.04
N PRO A 60 23.20 7.19 -16.14
CA PRO A 60 24.61 7.02 -16.48
C PRO A 60 25.33 6.12 -15.46
N ASP A 61 24.69 5.84 -14.32
CA ASP A 61 25.06 4.86 -13.32
C ASP A 61 23.92 3.86 -12.99
N GLU A 62 23.46 3.06 -13.97
CA GLU A 62 22.59 1.85 -13.77
C GLU A 62 23.11 0.85 -12.73
N ARG A 63 24.32 1.07 -12.20
CA ARG A 63 25.01 0.23 -11.22
C ARG A 63 24.12 -0.12 -10.03
N PHE A 64 23.34 0.82 -9.48
CA PHE A 64 22.64 0.61 -8.20
C PHE A 64 21.11 0.56 -8.29
N SER A 65 20.55 0.20 -9.45
CA SER A 65 19.10 0.06 -9.59
C SER A 65 18.53 -1.00 -8.63
N SER A 66 17.63 -0.60 -7.74
CA SER A 66 16.70 -1.49 -7.02
C SER A 66 15.27 -0.93 -7.06
N GLY A 67 15.00 -0.05 -8.03
CA GLY A 67 13.64 0.39 -8.29
C GLY A 67 12.90 -0.74 -8.97
N GLY A 68 11.85 -1.23 -8.34
CA GLY A 68 10.99 -2.24 -8.92
C GLY A 68 10.36 -1.70 -10.20
N VAL A 69 10.14 -2.61 -11.14
CA VAL A 69 9.14 -2.46 -12.20
C VAL A 69 7.80 -1.88 -11.68
N ASP A 70 7.24 -1.00 -12.49
CA ASP A 70 6.21 -0.02 -12.14
C ASP A 70 4.91 -0.60 -11.57
N HIS A 71 4.68 -1.91 -11.67
CA HIS A 71 3.39 -2.54 -11.36
C HIS A 71 3.42 -3.44 -10.13
N THR A 72 4.57 -3.98 -9.73
CA THR A 72 4.59 -5.10 -8.78
C THR A 72 4.22 -4.68 -7.35
N HIS A 73 4.66 -3.52 -6.88
CA HIS A 73 4.26 -2.99 -5.57
C HIS A 73 2.74 -2.73 -5.50
N GLN A 74 2.19 -2.01 -6.48
CA GLN A 74 0.74 -1.80 -6.54
C GLN A 74 -0.04 -3.12 -6.73
N TYR A 75 0.49 -4.11 -7.46
CA TYR A 75 -0.11 -5.44 -7.58
C TYR A 75 -0.24 -6.12 -6.22
N ILE A 76 0.84 -6.11 -5.42
CA ILE A 76 0.87 -6.68 -4.08
C ILE A 76 -0.14 -5.97 -3.16
N VAL A 77 -0.09 -4.63 -3.11
CA VAL A 77 -0.98 -3.81 -2.28
C VAL A 77 -2.44 -3.96 -2.69
N SER A 78 -2.72 -3.96 -3.99
CA SER A 78 -4.08 -4.11 -4.51
C SER A 78 -4.67 -5.49 -4.20
N ASN A 79 -3.86 -6.54 -4.27
CA ASN A 79 -4.28 -7.87 -3.80
C ASN A 79 -4.52 -7.88 -2.29
N ALA A 80 -3.68 -7.22 -1.50
CA ALA A 80 -3.88 -7.12 -0.06
C ALA A 80 -5.18 -6.40 0.31
N LEU A 81 -5.49 -5.27 -0.35
CA LEU A 81 -6.73 -4.53 -0.16
C LEU A 81 -7.96 -5.32 -0.63
N LYS A 82 -7.87 -6.02 -1.77
CA LYS A 82 -8.90 -6.94 -2.26
C LYS A 82 -9.22 -8.04 -1.25
N ILE A 83 -8.19 -8.69 -0.70
CA ILE A 83 -8.33 -9.75 0.30
C ILE A 83 -8.94 -9.21 1.60
N LEU A 84 -8.47 -8.07 2.08
CA LEU A 84 -9.01 -7.45 3.29
C LEU A 84 -10.47 -7.04 3.14
N ASN A 85 -10.84 -6.46 2.00
CA ASN A 85 -12.24 -6.14 1.70
C ASN A 85 -13.10 -7.42 1.66
N ASN A 86 -12.59 -8.50 1.06
CA ASN A 86 -13.29 -9.79 1.02
C ASN A 86 -13.48 -10.38 2.43
N ASP A 87 -12.44 -10.35 3.26
CA ASP A 87 -12.42 -11.06 4.54
C ASP A 87 -12.98 -10.25 5.72
N LYS A 88 -12.92 -8.92 5.66
CA LYS A 88 -13.30 -8.00 6.75
C LYS A 88 -14.43 -7.05 6.37
N GLY A 89 -14.81 -7.00 5.10
CA GLY A 89 -15.81 -6.08 4.58
C GLY A 89 -15.25 -4.69 4.29
N ALA A 90 -16.16 -3.82 3.87
CA ALA A 90 -15.85 -2.46 3.47
C ALA A 90 -15.32 -1.60 4.64
N SER A 91 -14.35 -0.73 4.35
CA SER A 91 -13.76 0.17 5.34
C SER A 91 -13.21 1.45 4.69
N ILE A 92 -12.71 2.39 5.51
CA ILE A 92 -12.01 3.60 5.02
C ILE A 92 -10.79 3.26 4.14
N LEU A 93 -10.20 2.08 4.29
CA LEU A 93 -9.09 1.65 3.44
C LEU A 93 -9.52 1.51 1.97
N ASN A 94 -10.79 1.21 1.72
CA ASN A 94 -11.31 1.12 0.35
C ASN A 94 -11.40 2.50 -0.31
N THR A 95 -11.91 3.50 0.42
CA THR A 95 -12.01 4.86 -0.11
C THR A 95 -10.65 5.56 -0.20
N LYS A 96 -9.65 5.08 0.55
CA LYS A 96 -8.26 5.58 0.51
C LYS A 96 -7.31 4.71 -0.32
N ALA A 97 -7.81 3.68 -1.00
CA ALA A 97 -6.98 2.73 -1.73
C ALA A 97 -6.07 3.39 -2.78
N ALA A 98 -6.57 4.41 -3.48
CA ALA A 98 -5.78 5.17 -4.45
C ALA A 98 -4.52 5.80 -3.81
N VAL A 99 -4.66 6.40 -2.62
CA VAL A 99 -3.54 7.01 -1.89
C VAL A 99 -2.55 5.93 -1.45
N ILE A 100 -3.03 4.81 -0.92
CA ILE A 100 -2.15 3.71 -0.49
C ILE A 100 -1.36 3.15 -1.69
N CYS A 101 -2.03 2.95 -2.84
CA CYS A 101 -1.40 2.44 -4.05
C CYS A 101 -0.39 3.45 -4.63
N GLU A 102 -0.73 4.72 -4.77
CA GLU A 102 0.21 5.74 -5.29
C GLU A 102 1.44 5.89 -4.39
N TYR A 103 1.25 5.88 -3.07
CA TYR A 103 2.35 6.06 -2.12
C TYR A 103 3.19 4.80 -1.89
N THR A 104 2.76 3.63 -2.38
CA THR A 104 3.60 2.44 -2.36
C THR A 104 4.68 2.45 -3.45
N ASP A 105 4.56 3.30 -4.47
CA ASP A 105 5.61 3.47 -5.48
C ASP A 105 6.50 4.68 -5.18
N TRP A 106 6.00 5.62 -4.36
CA TRP A 106 6.69 6.85 -4.02
C TRP A 106 8.16 6.67 -3.58
N PRO A 107 8.54 5.65 -2.79
CA PRO A 107 9.94 5.47 -2.38
C PRO A 107 10.95 5.33 -3.52
N ASP A 108 10.56 4.69 -4.62
CA ASP A 108 11.42 4.41 -5.78
C ASP A 108 11.55 5.59 -6.75
N VAL A 109 10.67 6.58 -6.65
CA VAL A 109 10.71 7.76 -7.51
C VAL A 109 11.97 8.59 -7.22
N LEU A 110 12.74 8.87 -8.28
CA LEU A 110 14.01 9.58 -8.19
C LEU A 110 13.89 10.90 -7.39
N GLY A 111 14.75 11.05 -6.38
CA GLY A 111 14.77 12.22 -5.50
C GLY A 111 13.96 12.06 -4.21
N ASN A 112 13.22 10.96 -4.06
CA ASN A 112 12.56 10.60 -2.81
C ASN A 112 13.50 9.79 -1.90
N GLU A 113 13.25 8.49 -1.73
CA GLU A 113 13.98 7.63 -0.80
C GLU A 113 15.01 6.71 -1.49
N THR A 114 15.44 7.10 -2.69
CA THR A 114 16.43 6.39 -3.51
C THR A 114 17.88 6.51 -3.01
N ASP A 115 18.11 7.13 -1.84
CA ASP A 115 19.40 7.21 -1.14
C ASP A 115 20.56 7.68 -2.03
N TYR A 116 20.41 8.85 -2.66
CA TYR A 116 21.40 9.37 -3.61
C TYR A 116 21.67 8.41 -4.79
N GLY A 117 20.65 7.66 -5.20
CA GLY A 117 20.71 6.66 -6.28
C GLY A 117 21.26 5.30 -5.84
N THR A 118 21.55 5.09 -4.55
CA THR A 118 22.07 3.81 -4.01
C THR A 118 20.97 2.85 -3.58
N PHE A 119 19.77 3.38 -3.31
CA PHE A 119 18.62 2.66 -2.75
C PHE A 119 18.96 1.86 -1.48
N ALA A 120 20.00 2.23 -0.73
CA ALA A 120 20.49 1.43 0.39
C ALA A 120 19.40 1.18 1.45
N GLY A 121 18.48 2.12 1.66
CA GLY A 121 17.35 1.98 2.56
C GLY A 121 16.26 1.02 2.09
N HIS A 122 16.33 0.46 0.88
CA HIS A 122 15.44 -0.60 0.36
C HIS A 122 15.95 -2.01 0.70
N PHE A 123 17.16 -2.12 1.28
CA PHE A 123 17.77 -3.39 1.61
C PHE A 123 17.80 -3.63 3.12
N TYR A 124 17.72 -4.90 3.50
CA TYR A 124 17.87 -5.33 4.88
C TYR A 124 18.25 -6.80 4.95
N ASP A 125 19.46 -7.10 5.42
CA ASP A 125 19.85 -8.47 5.74
C ASP A 125 19.45 -8.83 7.19
N PRO A 126 18.54 -9.79 7.41
CA PRO A 126 18.10 -10.21 8.74
C PRO A 126 19.20 -10.83 9.61
N ASP A 127 20.29 -11.33 9.04
CA ASP A 127 21.40 -11.92 9.83
C ASP A 127 22.31 -10.84 10.42
N THR A 128 22.49 -9.74 9.70
CA THR A 128 23.41 -8.65 10.12
C THR A 128 22.68 -7.43 10.66
N GLY A 129 21.39 -7.29 10.36
CA GLY A 129 20.58 -6.12 10.64
C GLY A 129 21.00 -4.88 9.86
N LYS A 130 21.60 -5.05 8.67
CA LYS A 130 22.20 -3.97 7.87
C LYS A 130 21.76 -4.03 6.41
N ASN A 131 21.78 -2.87 5.76
CA ASN A 131 21.69 -2.77 4.30
C ASN A 131 23.02 -3.10 3.61
N TRP A 132 23.03 -3.06 2.28
CA TRP A 132 24.19 -3.43 1.46
C TRP A 132 25.39 -2.49 1.63
N MET A 133 25.16 -1.25 2.09
CA MET A 133 26.22 -0.30 2.46
C MET A 133 26.73 -0.51 3.90
N GLY A 134 26.23 -1.52 4.62
CA GLY A 134 26.63 -1.86 5.99
C GLY A 134 26.01 -0.97 7.07
N GLN A 135 24.99 -0.18 6.73
CA GLN A 135 24.30 0.72 7.65
C GLN A 135 23.16 -0.02 8.36
N LYS A 136 22.90 0.34 9.63
CA LYS A 136 21.73 -0.16 10.39
C LYS A 136 20.49 0.71 10.23
N ASN A 137 20.63 1.91 9.66
CA ASN A 137 19.56 2.86 9.39
C ASN A 137 20.07 3.88 8.34
N PRO A 138 19.31 4.15 7.25
CA PRO A 138 18.07 3.48 6.87
C PRO A 138 18.31 2.06 6.33
N THR A 139 17.36 1.18 6.62
CA THR A 139 17.15 -0.15 6.04
C THR A 139 15.66 -0.31 5.73
N ALA A 140 15.30 -1.28 4.88
CA ALA A 140 13.88 -1.49 4.54
C ALA A 140 13.05 -1.75 5.80
N ARG A 141 13.58 -2.55 6.72
CA ARG A 141 12.94 -2.82 8.02
C ARG A 141 12.73 -1.55 8.83
N THR A 142 13.77 -0.72 9.02
CA THR A 142 13.62 0.50 9.83
C THR A 142 12.67 1.51 9.20
N ARG A 143 12.63 1.59 7.86
CA ARG A 143 11.68 2.46 7.15
C ARG A 143 10.25 1.96 7.27
N ALA A 144 10.00 0.67 7.05
CA ALA A 144 8.70 0.06 7.28
C ALA A 144 8.20 0.29 8.73
N GLU A 145 9.04 0.05 9.75
CA GLU A 145 8.65 0.30 11.14
C GLU A 145 8.34 1.78 11.42
N THR A 146 9.14 2.70 10.88
CA THR A 146 8.95 4.15 11.03
C THR A 146 7.65 4.61 10.36
N TYR A 147 7.39 4.13 9.15
CA TYR A 147 6.18 4.45 8.42
C TYR A 147 4.92 3.86 9.06
N TYR A 148 5.00 2.65 9.63
CA TYR A 148 3.90 2.08 10.42
C TYR A 148 3.53 2.98 11.60
N GLN A 149 4.53 3.37 12.40
CA GLN A 149 4.32 4.22 13.57
C GLN A 149 3.77 5.59 13.17
N SER A 150 4.30 6.16 12.09
CA SER A 150 3.85 7.44 11.55
C SER A 150 2.40 7.37 11.05
N ALA A 151 2.01 6.26 10.39
CA ALA A 151 0.64 6.03 9.95
C ALA A 151 -0.33 5.96 11.14
N VAL A 152 0.02 5.16 12.17
CA VAL A 152 -0.78 5.02 13.39
C VAL A 152 -0.94 6.36 14.10
N ALA A 153 0.15 7.12 14.26
CA ALA A 153 0.11 8.43 14.89
C ALA A 153 -0.76 9.42 14.09
N ALA A 154 -0.51 9.55 12.79
CA ALA A 154 -1.28 10.45 11.93
C ALA A 154 -2.78 10.14 11.95
N TYR A 155 -3.17 8.86 11.94
CA TYR A 155 -4.59 8.48 11.99
C TYR A 155 -5.22 8.87 13.34
N LYS A 156 -4.52 8.59 14.45
CA LYS A 156 -4.98 8.92 15.81
C LYS A 156 -5.08 10.43 16.05
N ASP A 157 -4.24 11.21 15.37
CA ASP A 157 -4.25 12.67 15.41
C ASP A 157 -5.29 13.30 14.47
N GLY A 158 -6.09 12.49 13.75
CA GLY A 158 -7.16 12.98 12.88
C GLY A 158 -6.72 13.35 11.47
N TYR A 159 -5.58 12.82 11.01
CA TYR A 159 -5.04 13.04 9.66
C TYR A 159 -5.09 11.73 8.83
N PRO A 160 -6.28 11.25 8.45
CA PRO A 160 -6.43 9.96 7.77
C PRO A 160 -5.71 9.91 6.41
N ASP A 161 -5.72 11.00 5.62
CA ASP A 161 -4.99 11.01 4.34
C ASP A 161 -3.49 10.84 4.54
N LYS A 162 -2.92 11.58 5.50
CA LYS A 162 -1.50 11.49 5.83
C LYS A 162 -1.14 10.10 6.38
N ALA A 163 -2.05 9.49 7.13
CA ALA A 163 -1.88 8.12 7.59
C ALA A 163 -1.78 7.12 6.43
N MET A 164 -2.58 7.30 5.38
CA MET A 164 -2.58 6.41 4.21
C MET A 164 -1.35 6.64 3.31
N GLU A 165 -0.84 7.87 3.23
CA GLU A 165 0.46 8.14 2.61
C GLU A 165 1.57 7.35 3.32
N TYR A 166 1.64 7.44 4.66
CA TYR A 166 2.63 6.70 5.44
C TYR A 166 2.41 5.19 5.35
N LEU A 167 1.17 4.73 5.35
CA LEU A 167 0.86 3.31 5.21
C LEU A 167 1.34 2.78 3.87
N GLY A 168 1.05 3.49 2.76
CA GLY A 168 1.53 3.15 1.41
C GLY A 168 3.05 3.10 1.32
N LYS A 169 3.76 4.10 1.85
CA LYS A 169 5.23 4.06 1.92
C LYS A 169 5.74 2.88 2.75
N GLY A 170 5.03 2.53 3.81
CA GLY A 170 5.34 1.34 4.60
C GLY A 170 5.18 0.03 3.82
N THR A 171 4.11 -0.10 3.03
CA THR A 171 3.86 -1.33 2.23
C THR A 171 4.89 -1.56 1.14
N HIS A 172 5.51 -0.49 0.63
CA HIS A 172 6.67 -0.58 -0.26
C HIS A 172 7.79 -1.41 0.37
N TYR A 173 8.31 -0.94 1.51
CA TYR A 173 9.41 -1.62 2.20
C TYR A 173 9.02 -2.99 2.76
N VAL A 174 7.75 -3.22 3.09
CA VAL A 174 7.25 -4.56 3.43
C VAL A 174 7.39 -5.49 2.22
N SER A 175 7.14 -5.00 1.02
CA SER A 175 7.30 -5.76 -0.22
C SER A 175 8.77 -6.06 -0.49
N ASP A 176 9.67 -5.07 -0.35
CA ASP A 176 11.13 -5.26 -0.47
C ASP A 176 11.64 -6.35 0.48
N LEU A 177 11.16 -6.36 1.72
CA LEU A 177 11.55 -7.39 2.70
C LEU A 177 11.11 -8.80 2.31
N ASN A 178 10.20 -8.96 1.35
CA ASN A 178 9.78 -10.26 0.81
C ASN A 178 10.51 -10.62 -0.50
N GLU A 179 11.36 -9.72 -1.01
CA GLU A 179 12.18 -9.92 -2.19
C GLU A 179 13.56 -10.50 -1.78
N PRO A 180 13.99 -11.65 -2.36
CA PRO A 180 15.19 -12.35 -1.92
C PRO A 180 16.51 -11.58 -2.04
N HIS A 181 16.67 -10.74 -3.07
CA HIS A 181 17.85 -9.89 -3.28
C HIS A 181 17.90 -8.74 -2.26
N HIS A 182 16.78 -8.05 -2.02
CA HIS A 182 16.64 -7.00 -1.00
C HIS A 182 16.94 -7.53 0.41
N ALA A 183 16.47 -8.75 0.72
CA ALA A 183 16.72 -9.44 1.99
C ALA A 183 18.15 -9.99 2.14
N SER A 184 18.95 -9.95 1.07
CA SER A 184 20.29 -10.56 1.03
C SER A 184 21.40 -9.57 0.64
N ASN A 185 21.08 -8.28 0.52
CA ASN A 185 22.02 -7.25 0.06
C ASN A 185 22.65 -7.56 -1.31
N LEU A 186 21.88 -8.23 -2.19
CA LEU A 186 22.27 -8.51 -3.57
C LEU A 186 21.74 -7.38 -4.46
N THR A 187 22.63 -6.53 -4.96
CA THR A 187 22.25 -5.38 -5.78
C THR A 187 22.32 -5.72 -7.27
N ALA A 188 21.83 -4.84 -8.14
CA ALA A 188 22.02 -4.97 -9.58
C ALA A 188 23.51 -5.03 -10.02
N VAL A 189 24.45 -4.49 -9.22
CA VAL A 189 25.90 -4.57 -9.53
C VAL A 189 26.42 -6.00 -9.45
N ASN A 190 25.95 -6.77 -8.46
CA ASN A 190 26.61 -8.00 -8.02
C ASN A 190 25.73 -9.25 -8.15
N SER A 191 24.56 -9.13 -8.77
CA SER A 191 23.60 -10.21 -8.93
C SER A 191 22.69 -10.00 -10.16
N ASN A 192 21.73 -10.90 -10.33
CA ASN A 192 20.68 -10.84 -11.35
C ASN A 192 19.41 -10.11 -10.87
N HIS A 193 19.50 -9.27 -9.83
CA HIS A 193 18.40 -8.53 -9.19
C HIS A 193 17.38 -7.99 -10.21
N SER A 194 17.81 -7.10 -11.10
CA SER A 194 16.90 -6.46 -12.07
C SER A 194 16.30 -7.44 -13.08
N ASP A 195 16.98 -8.54 -13.41
CA ASP A 195 16.44 -9.58 -14.28
C ASP A 195 15.31 -10.36 -13.57
N PHE A 196 15.47 -10.61 -12.28
CA PHE A 196 14.47 -11.31 -11.48
C PHE A 196 13.21 -10.45 -11.30
N GLU A 197 13.35 -9.19 -10.92
CA GLU A 197 12.20 -8.28 -10.76
C GLU A 197 11.43 -8.08 -12.07
N LYS A 198 12.13 -7.87 -13.19
CA LYS A 198 11.51 -7.78 -14.52
C LYS A 198 10.74 -9.05 -14.90
N TYR A 199 11.28 -10.22 -14.52
CA TYR A 199 10.56 -11.47 -14.72
C TYR A 199 9.30 -11.52 -13.87
N VAL A 200 9.41 -11.22 -12.57
CA VAL A 200 8.28 -11.23 -11.63
C VAL A 200 7.18 -10.28 -12.10
N ASP A 201 7.50 -9.09 -12.57
CA ASP A 201 6.52 -8.15 -13.09
C ASP A 201 5.69 -8.72 -14.23
N LYS A 202 6.39 -9.27 -15.22
CA LYS A 202 5.79 -9.79 -16.44
C LYS A 202 4.87 -10.98 -16.16
N HIS A 203 5.12 -11.70 -15.07
CA HIS A 203 4.39 -12.89 -14.67
C HIS A 203 3.51 -12.63 -13.43
N ARG A 204 3.32 -11.38 -13.00
CA ARG A 204 2.61 -11.04 -11.76
C ARG A 204 1.20 -11.62 -11.69
N THR A 205 0.52 -11.77 -12.83
CA THR A 205 -0.82 -12.39 -12.94
C THR A 205 -0.86 -13.86 -12.54
N GLU A 206 0.28 -14.55 -12.49
CA GLU A 206 0.41 -15.94 -12.08
C GLU A 206 0.39 -16.09 -10.55
N TYR A 207 0.74 -15.05 -9.80
CA TYR A 207 1.00 -15.09 -8.36
C TYR A 207 -0.24 -14.77 -7.51
N THR A 208 -1.22 -15.66 -7.55
CA THR A 208 -2.54 -15.43 -6.91
C THR A 208 -2.66 -16.03 -5.51
N ILE A 209 -3.50 -15.42 -4.67
CA ILE A 209 -3.94 -16.02 -3.40
C ILE A 209 -5.28 -16.74 -3.63
N ALA A 210 -5.31 -18.04 -3.37
CA ALA A 210 -6.51 -18.85 -3.54
C ALA A 210 -7.71 -18.27 -2.78
N GLY A 211 -8.82 -18.07 -3.50
CA GLY A 211 -10.06 -17.54 -2.93
C GLY A 211 -10.03 -16.05 -2.54
N ASN A 212 -8.94 -15.33 -2.84
CA ASN A 212 -8.74 -13.95 -2.38
C ASN A 212 -9.01 -13.79 -0.87
N SER A 213 -8.57 -14.77 -0.08
CA SER A 213 -8.90 -14.86 1.34
C SER A 213 -7.76 -15.48 2.14
N PHE A 214 -7.65 -15.11 3.42
CA PHE A 214 -6.76 -15.74 4.37
C PHE A 214 -7.53 -16.35 5.56
N GLY A 215 -6.97 -17.43 6.09
CA GLY A 215 -7.45 -18.04 7.33
C GLY A 215 -7.28 -17.09 8.53
N THR A 216 -8.10 -17.31 9.57
CA THR A 216 -8.08 -16.52 10.82
C THR A 216 -6.71 -16.49 11.48
N ASN A 217 -5.92 -17.55 11.33
CA ASN A 217 -4.54 -17.64 11.83
C ASN A 217 -3.60 -16.55 11.28
N VAL A 218 -3.79 -16.09 10.04
CA VAL A 218 -2.98 -15.00 9.46
C VAL A 218 -3.26 -13.69 10.20
N TYR A 219 -4.53 -13.40 10.44
CA TYR A 219 -4.99 -12.21 11.16
C TYR A 219 -4.63 -12.24 12.64
N SER A 220 -4.86 -13.37 13.32
CA SER A 220 -4.43 -13.56 14.71
C SER A 220 -2.91 -13.44 14.86
N SER A 221 -2.13 -13.93 13.90
CA SER A 221 -0.67 -13.71 13.89
C SER A 221 -0.34 -12.22 13.74
N ALA A 222 -1.02 -11.48 12.87
CA ALA A 222 -0.78 -10.04 12.71
C ALA A 222 -1.01 -9.26 14.02
N GLU A 223 -2.10 -9.56 14.74
CA GLU A 223 -2.41 -8.91 16.02
C GLU A 223 -1.37 -9.23 17.09
N ASN A 224 -0.97 -10.50 17.20
CA ASN A 224 -0.12 -10.99 18.29
C ASN A 224 1.39 -10.86 18.03
N THR A 225 1.80 -10.40 16.84
CA THR A 225 3.23 -10.23 16.49
C THR A 225 3.58 -8.75 16.46
N ALA A 226 4.70 -8.36 17.06
CA ALA A 226 5.24 -7.01 16.90
C ALA A 226 5.58 -6.75 15.42
N VAL A 227 5.40 -5.51 14.95
CA VAL A 227 5.66 -5.17 13.53
C VAL A 227 7.10 -5.53 13.14
N GLY A 228 8.09 -5.15 13.96
CA GLY A 228 9.49 -5.49 13.68
C GLY A 228 9.77 -6.99 13.59
N ASP A 229 9.11 -7.83 14.39
CA ASP A 229 9.29 -9.29 14.34
C ASP A 229 8.62 -9.90 13.09
N MET A 230 7.48 -9.33 12.68
CA MET A 230 6.82 -9.70 11.43
C MET A 230 7.72 -9.40 10.22
N LEU A 231 8.30 -8.20 10.18
CA LEU A 231 9.20 -7.74 9.12
C LEU A 231 10.51 -8.53 9.11
N TYR A 232 11.07 -8.81 10.28
CA TYR A 232 12.24 -9.68 10.43
C TYR A 232 11.99 -11.07 9.84
N SER A 233 10.84 -11.67 10.17
CA SER A 233 10.48 -13.01 9.71
C SER A 233 10.30 -13.05 8.18
N ALA A 234 9.64 -12.03 7.61
CA ALA A 234 9.49 -11.90 6.16
C ALA A 234 10.85 -11.84 5.44
N ALA A 235 11.77 -11.00 5.94
CA ALA A 235 13.13 -10.92 5.39
C ALA A 235 13.89 -12.24 5.55
N LYS A 236 13.68 -12.97 6.64
CA LYS A 236 14.34 -14.27 6.85
C LYS A 236 13.85 -15.32 5.85
N ASP A 237 12.55 -15.36 5.59
CA ASP A 237 11.94 -16.24 4.61
C ASP A 237 12.41 -15.88 3.18
N ALA A 238 12.45 -14.59 2.84
CA ALA A 238 12.95 -14.12 1.55
C ALA A 238 14.44 -14.44 1.34
N LYS A 239 15.28 -14.21 2.36
CA LYS A 239 16.71 -14.54 2.29
C LYS A 239 16.95 -16.03 2.04
N ALA A 240 16.11 -16.92 2.58
CA ALA A 240 16.23 -18.35 2.34
C ALA A 240 16.08 -18.73 0.86
N LEU A 241 15.42 -17.88 0.07
CA LEU A 241 15.21 -18.06 -1.37
C LEU A 241 16.33 -17.45 -2.23
N ALA A 242 17.26 -16.67 -1.66
CA ALA A 242 18.23 -15.88 -2.42
C ALA A 242 19.14 -16.70 -3.35
N GLY A 243 19.52 -17.92 -2.94
CA GLY A 243 20.28 -18.83 -3.81
C GLY A 243 19.48 -19.29 -5.03
N LEU A 244 18.18 -19.51 -4.87
CA LEU A 244 17.27 -19.90 -5.96
C LEU A 244 16.88 -18.68 -6.82
N ALA A 245 16.74 -17.50 -6.22
CA ALA A 245 16.47 -16.26 -6.94
C ALA A 245 17.60 -15.91 -7.92
N GLN A 246 18.82 -16.39 -7.67
CA GLN A 246 19.97 -16.23 -8.57
C GLN A 246 19.99 -17.21 -9.75
N ASN A 247 19.05 -18.15 -9.83
CA ASN A 247 18.94 -19.11 -10.92
C ASN A 247 17.66 -18.85 -11.74
N LYS A 248 17.83 -18.53 -13.02
CA LYS A 248 16.72 -18.24 -13.97
C LYS A 248 15.72 -19.38 -14.08
N ASP A 249 16.17 -20.62 -13.96
CA ASP A 249 15.28 -21.80 -14.03
C ASP A 249 14.29 -21.88 -12.86
N THR A 250 14.59 -21.22 -11.75
CA THR A 250 13.75 -21.21 -10.55
C THR A 250 12.93 -19.93 -10.38
N TYR A 251 13.04 -18.96 -11.29
CA TYR A 251 12.34 -17.68 -11.22
C TYR A 251 10.83 -17.81 -11.00
N SER A 252 10.14 -18.66 -11.77
CA SER A 252 8.70 -18.88 -11.62
C SER A 252 8.34 -19.32 -10.19
N SER A 253 9.06 -20.31 -9.66
CA SER A 253 8.80 -20.88 -8.33
C SER A 253 9.14 -19.92 -7.19
N VAL A 254 10.21 -19.13 -7.36
CA VAL A 254 10.68 -18.16 -6.35
C VAL A 254 9.79 -16.92 -6.39
N GLY A 255 9.50 -16.39 -7.57
CA GLY A 255 8.57 -15.29 -7.77
C GLY A 255 7.20 -15.58 -7.16
N ASN A 256 6.67 -16.80 -7.38
CA ASN A 256 5.41 -17.21 -6.76
C ASN A 256 5.48 -17.21 -5.22
N GLN A 257 6.54 -17.75 -4.63
CA GLN A 257 6.71 -17.76 -3.17
C GLN A 257 6.88 -16.34 -2.61
N SER A 258 7.76 -15.54 -3.20
CA SER A 258 8.05 -14.17 -2.78
C SER A 258 6.84 -13.26 -2.88
N VAL A 259 6.13 -13.25 -4.01
CA VAL A 259 4.96 -12.37 -4.19
C VAL A 259 3.78 -12.81 -3.33
N GLN A 260 3.51 -14.12 -3.19
CA GLN A 260 2.44 -14.56 -2.28
C GLN A 260 2.78 -14.25 -0.82
N ASN A 261 4.05 -14.36 -0.41
CA ASN A 261 4.49 -13.94 0.93
C ASN A 261 4.41 -12.43 1.11
N ALA A 262 4.74 -11.64 0.09
CA ALA A 262 4.57 -10.19 0.10
C ALA A 262 3.10 -9.80 0.28
N ILE A 263 2.18 -10.38 -0.51
CA ILE A 263 0.73 -10.13 -0.38
C ILE A 263 0.26 -10.47 1.04
N LYS A 264 0.66 -11.64 1.57
CA LYS A 264 0.31 -12.03 2.95
C LYS A 264 0.85 -11.05 3.98
N THR A 265 2.12 -10.66 3.88
CA THR A 265 2.78 -9.80 4.85
C THR A 265 2.21 -8.37 4.80
N VAL A 266 1.96 -7.84 3.60
CA VAL A 266 1.28 -6.54 3.40
C VAL A 266 -0.14 -6.59 3.95
N SER A 267 -0.92 -7.67 3.71
CA SER A 267 -2.24 -7.83 4.34
C SER A 267 -2.17 -7.84 5.86
N LYS A 268 -1.20 -8.54 6.46
CA LYS A 268 -0.99 -8.53 7.92
C LYS A 268 -0.64 -7.12 8.41
N TYR A 269 0.23 -6.42 7.70
CA TYR A 269 0.69 -5.06 8.04
C TYR A 269 -0.47 -4.05 8.02
N ILE A 270 -1.26 -4.02 6.93
CA ILE A 270 -2.44 -3.16 6.80
C ILE A 270 -3.52 -3.56 7.82
N TYR A 271 -3.77 -4.86 8.02
CA TYR A 271 -4.75 -5.33 8.99
C TYR A 271 -4.40 -4.92 10.42
N LYS A 272 -3.13 -5.09 10.81
CA LYS A 272 -2.65 -4.71 12.15
C LYS A 272 -2.81 -3.20 12.38
N PHE A 273 -2.44 -2.39 11.38
CA PHE A 273 -2.71 -0.95 11.41
C PHE A 273 -4.21 -0.68 11.63
N GLY A 274 -5.07 -1.34 10.85
CA GLY A 274 -6.52 -1.22 10.98
C GLY A 274 -7.05 -1.59 12.36
N LYS A 275 -6.53 -2.65 12.99
CA LYS A 275 -6.88 -3.02 14.38
C LYS A 275 -6.40 -1.99 15.40
N GLU A 276 -5.19 -1.47 15.25
CA GLU A 276 -4.60 -0.51 16.20
C GLU A 276 -5.27 0.86 16.18
N VAL A 277 -5.89 1.24 15.06
CA VAL A 277 -6.57 2.53 14.89
C VAL A 277 -8.10 2.42 14.87
N GLY A 278 -8.64 1.22 15.08
CA GLY A 278 -10.09 0.99 15.24
C GLY A 278 -10.90 0.96 13.95
N ILE A 279 -10.30 0.55 12.82
CA ILE A 279 -10.98 0.31 11.54
C ILE A 279 -11.69 -1.06 11.53
N TYR A 280 -11.09 -2.09 12.14
CA TYR A 280 -11.59 -3.47 12.22
C TYR A 280 -11.78 -3.96 13.65
#